data_AF-A0A2H5W238-F1
#
_entry.id   AF-A0A2H5W238-F1
#
_cell.length_a   1.000
_cell.length_b   1.000
_cell.length_c   1.000
_cell.angle_alpha   90.00
_cell.angle_beta   90.00
_cell.angle_gamma   90.00
#
_symmetry.space_group_name_H-M   'P 1'
#
loop_
_entity.id
_entity.type
_entity.pdbx_description
1 polymer ?
#
loop_
_entity_poly.entity_id
_entity_poly.type
_entity_poly.pdbx_seq_one_letter_code
_entity_poly.pdbx_strand_id
1 'polypeptide(L)'
;MPAKRIFLSPVLLALPFCPSPTKAQDSPIPLADARKIFEQARTLSEADAGQLWGRPLYGPLMLVDPKTRFIVANQPDKEHHLTESQGVFVGTLPEQESVANAAYRWAGITWTMLMWPLPTNPYARGRLLMHESFHRIQEDLGLPGSNPPNSHLDSQEGRTWLRLEWRALAEALIHRGERRRSAIVDALTFRTYRRSLFPQAEERALELNEGLAEYTGYKLCGWPEAILADRAAIRLEQDERGTNFVRSFAYASGPAWAILLDELQVKWRGNLNRQSDLGRILAAALKITTPADLFRFLIER
;
A
#
# COMPACT_ATOMS: atom_id res chain seq x y z
N MET A 1 -79.06 -26.92 -58.34
CA MET A 1 -78.58 -27.56 -57.09
C MET A 1 -77.05 -27.53 -57.07
N PRO A 2 -76.41 -27.20 -55.95
CA PRO A 2 -75.17 -26.42 -55.93
C PRO A 2 -73.88 -27.25 -55.77
N ALA A 3 -72.77 -26.65 -56.21
CA ALA A 3 -71.41 -27.16 -56.14
C ALA A 3 -70.89 -27.24 -54.69
N LYS A 4 -70.37 -28.41 -54.30
CA LYS A 4 -69.66 -28.61 -53.02
C LYS A 4 -68.21 -28.11 -53.15
N ARG A 5 -67.88 -27.02 -52.45
CA ARG A 5 -66.50 -26.57 -52.22
C ARG A 5 -65.90 -27.35 -51.04
N ILE A 6 -64.74 -27.95 -51.25
CA ILE A 6 -63.94 -28.61 -50.20
C ILE A 6 -63.08 -27.53 -49.54
N PHE A 7 -63.25 -27.33 -48.22
CA PHE A 7 -62.38 -26.48 -47.41
C PHE A 7 -61.22 -27.32 -46.84
N LEU A 8 -59.99 -27.01 -47.26
CA LEU A 8 -58.77 -27.46 -46.58
C LEU A 8 -58.47 -26.51 -45.42
N SER A 9 -58.49 -27.02 -44.19
CA SER A 9 -58.00 -26.29 -43.01
C SER A 9 -56.47 -26.38 -42.93
N PRO A 10 -55.74 -25.27 -42.72
CA PRO A 10 -54.32 -25.34 -42.42
C PRO A 10 -54.14 -25.70 -40.94
N VAL A 11 -53.44 -26.79 -40.67
CA VAL A 11 -52.96 -27.13 -39.33
C VAL A 11 -51.78 -26.22 -39.00
N LEU A 12 -51.95 -25.32 -38.02
CA LEU A 12 -50.88 -24.47 -37.51
C LEU A 12 -50.01 -25.30 -36.55
N LEU A 13 -48.79 -25.63 -36.95
CA LEU A 13 -47.78 -26.21 -36.04
C LEU A 13 -47.24 -25.09 -35.13
N ALA A 14 -47.57 -25.12 -33.85
CA ALA A 14 -46.95 -24.26 -32.85
C ALA A 14 -45.57 -24.84 -32.47
N LEU A 15 -44.49 -24.20 -32.93
CA LEU A 15 -43.12 -24.50 -32.48
C LEU A 15 -42.91 -23.93 -31.07
N PRO A 16 -42.42 -24.73 -30.09
CA PRO A 16 -42.13 -24.24 -28.76
C PRO A 16 -40.92 -23.29 -28.81
N PHE A 17 -41.14 -22.04 -28.40
CA PHE A 17 -40.10 -21.04 -28.26
C PHE A 17 -39.22 -21.44 -27.07
N CYS A 18 -38.07 -22.07 -27.33
CA CYS A 18 -37.05 -22.26 -26.30
C CYS A 18 -36.34 -20.92 -26.07
N PRO A 19 -36.43 -20.29 -24.88
CA PRO A 19 -35.63 -19.11 -24.59
C PRO A 19 -34.15 -19.50 -24.61
N SER A 20 -33.37 -18.89 -25.49
CA SER A 20 -31.92 -19.02 -25.50
C SER A 20 -31.35 -18.60 -24.14
N PRO A 21 -30.37 -19.33 -23.58
CA PRO A 21 -29.72 -18.92 -22.34
C PRO A 21 -29.09 -17.54 -22.52
N THR A 22 -29.56 -16.56 -21.77
CA THR A 22 -28.95 -15.24 -21.68
C THR A 22 -27.53 -15.46 -21.16
N LYS A 23 -26.50 -15.19 -21.98
CA LYS A 23 -25.13 -15.14 -21.48
C LYS A 23 -25.11 -14.09 -20.37
N ALA A 24 -24.80 -14.50 -19.14
CA ALA A 24 -24.50 -13.57 -18.06
C ALA A 24 -23.44 -12.61 -18.58
N GLN A 25 -23.72 -11.31 -18.56
CA GLN A 25 -22.76 -10.28 -18.94
C GLN A 25 -21.57 -10.43 -18.00
N ASP A 26 -20.37 -10.66 -18.55
CA ASP A 26 -19.15 -10.71 -17.75
C ASP A 26 -19.00 -9.36 -17.05
N SER A 27 -19.10 -9.36 -15.72
CA SER A 27 -18.92 -8.16 -14.91
C SER A 27 -17.48 -7.65 -15.10
N PRO A 28 -17.24 -6.32 -15.24
CA PRO A 28 -15.90 -5.77 -15.43
C PRO A 28 -14.91 -6.20 -14.33
N ILE A 29 -15.43 -6.42 -13.12
CA ILE A 29 -14.72 -7.05 -12.01
C ILE A 29 -15.45 -8.36 -11.66
N PRO A 30 -14.84 -9.54 -11.87
CA PRO A 30 -15.45 -10.80 -11.46
C PRO A 30 -15.74 -10.82 -9.95
N LEU A 31 -17.03 -10.90 -9.58
CA LEU A 31 -17.45 -10.77 -8.17
C LEU A 31 -16.86 -11.86 -7.27
N ALA A 32 -16.63 -13.06 -7.81
CA ALA A 32 -15.96 -14.14 -7.09
C ALA A 32 -14.50 -13.82 -6.74
N ASP A 33 -13.78 -13.12 -7.61
CA ASP A 33 -12.40 -12.72 -7.36
C ASP A 33 -12.34 -11.55 -6.38
N ALA A 34 -13.28 -10.59 -6.49
CA ALA A 34 -13.43 -9.51 -5.51
C ALA A 34 -13.65 -10.07 -4.08
N ARG A 35 -14.55 -11.06 -3.91
CA ARG A 35 -14.76 -11.72 -2.62
C ARG A 35 -13.48 -12.35 -2.06
N LYS A 36 -12.69 -13.04 -2.89
CA LYS A 36 -11.40 -13.64 -2.46
C LYS A 36 -10.41 -12.58 -2.00
N ILE A 37 -10.39 -11.40 -2.64
CA ILE A 37 -9.52 -10.29 -2.25
C ILE A 37 -9.94 -9.72 -0.90
N PHE A 38 -11.25 -9.50 -0.68
CA PHE A 38 -11.75 -9.04 0.60
C PHE A 38 -11.49 -10.04 1.73
N GLU A 39 -11.65 -11.33 1.45
CA GLU A 39 -11.35 -12.38 2.41
C GLU A 39 -9.86 -12.47 2.73
N GLN A 40 -8.98 -12.30 1.74
CA GLN A 40 -7.54 -12.18 1.98
C GLN A 40 -7.22 -10.99 2.87
N ALA A 41 -7.77 -9.80 2.61
CA ALA A 41 -7.55 -8.62 3.44
C ALA A 41 -8.01 -8.85 4.88
N ARG A 42 -9.17 -9.51 5.07
CA ARG A 42 -9.69 -9.89 6.38
C ARG A 42 -8.73 -10.83 7.09
N THR A 43 -8.35 -11.93 6.45
CA THR A 43 -7.45 -12.95 7.02
C THR A 43 -6.11 -12.33 7.47
N LEU A 44 -5.51 -11.49 6.63
CA LEU A 44 -4.23 -10.84 6.97
C LEU A 44 -4.35 -9.89 8.16
N SER A 45 -5.42 -9.09 8.23
CA SER A 45 -5.65 -8.20 9.37
C SER A 45 -6.01 -8.95 10.65
N GLU A 46 -6.76 -10.05 10.55
CA GLU A 46 -7.14 -10.86 11.71
C GLU A 46 -5.94 -11.62 12.30
N ALA A 47 -5.00 -12.04 11.45
CA ALA A 47 -3.75 -12.64 11.90
C ALA A 47 -2.89 -11.68 12.76
N ASP A 48 -2.91 -10.38 12.46
CA ASP A 48 -2.27 -9.35 13.30
C ASP A 48 -3.06 -9.08 14.60
N ALA A 49 -4.39 -9.28 14.59
CA ALA A 49 -5.29 -8.94 15.68
C ALA A 49 -5.14 -7.49 16.21
N GLY A 50 -4.68 -6.58 15.34
CA GLY A 50 -4.41 -5.18 15.68
C GLY A 50 -3.15 -4.97 16.54
N GLN A 51 -2.26 -5.95 16.64
CA GLN A 51 -1.02 -5.84 17.42
C GLN A 51 -0.08 -4.76 16.86
N LEU A 52 -0.03 -4.59 15.53
CA LEU A 52 0.94 -3.67 14.92
C LEU A 52 0.64 -2.21 15.23
N TRP A 53 -0.64 -1.80 15.14
CA TRP A 53 -1.08 -0.41 15.26
C TRP A 53 -2.10 -0.16 16.38
N GLY A 54 -2.33 -1.14 17.25
CA GLY A 54 -3.33 -1.09 18.32
C GLY A 54 -4.77 -1.13 17.85
N ARG A 55 -5.01 -1.47 16.58
CA ARG A 55 -6.34 -1.58 15.96
C ARG A 55 -6.33 -2.46 14.70
N PRO A 56 -7.45 -3.11 14.35
CA PRO A 56 -7.56 -3.86 13.11
C PRO A 56 -7.41 -2.97 11.86
N LEU A 57 -6.80 -3.50 10.81
CA LEU A 57 -6.68 -2.84 9.51
C LEU A 57 -7.84 -3.17 8.57
N TYR A 58 -8.49 -4.32 8.72
CA TYR A 58 -9.66 -4.65 7.92
C TYR A 58 -10.79 -3.64 8.19
N GLY A 59 -11.44 -3.21 7.12
CA GLY A 59 -12.49 -2.20 7.16
C GLY A 59 -13.15 -2.05 5.79
N PRO A 60 -13.81 -0.90 5.52
CA PRO A 60 -14.45 -0.66 4.24
C PRO A 60 -13.43 -0.68 3.09
N LEU A 61 -13.64 -1.58 2.13
CA LEU A 61 -12.81 -1.77 0.94
C LEU A 61 -13.68 -1.65 -0.31
N MET A 62 -13.17 -0.95 -1.32
CA MET A 62 -13.76 -0.92 -2.65
C MET A 62 -12.72 -1.17 -3.73
N LEU A 63 -13.07 -2.02 -4.69
CA LEU A 63 -12.36 -2.24 -5.93
C LEU A 63 -13.03 -1.41 -7.01
N VAL A 64 -12.25 -0.65 -7.77
CA VAL A 64 -12.76 0.18 -8.85
C VAL A 64 -12.01 -0.13 -10.13
N ASP A 65 -12.75 -0.46 -11.19
CA ASP A 65 -12.17 -0.55 -12.53
C ASP A 65 -12.00 0.87 -13.08
N PRO A 66 -10.76 1.35 -13.32
CA PRO A 66 -10.54 2.72 -13.78
C PRO A 66 -11.12 3.01 -15.17
N LYS A 67 -11.40 1.99 -15.98
CA LYS A 67 -11.96 2.15 -17.33
C LYS A 67 -13.47 2.27 -17.31
N THR A 68 -14.14 1.39 -16.58
CA THR A 68 -15.62 1.31 -16.55
C THR A 68 -16.22 2.05 -15.36
N ARG A 69 -15.40 2.43 -14.38
CA ARG A 69 -15.78 2.98 -13.08
C ARG A 69 -16.68 2.04 -12.27
N PHE A 70 -16.75 0.76 -12.65
CA PHE A 70 -17.50 -0.26 -11.94
C PHE A 70 -16.89 -0.50 -10.56
N ILE A 71 -17.73 -0.44 -9.53
CA ILE A 71 -17.36 -0.66 -8.13
C ILE A 71 -17.76 -2.06 -7.71
N VAL A 72 -16.88 -2.73 -6.97
CA VAL A 72 -17.25 -3.84 -6.09
C VAL A 72 -16.72 -3.53 -4.69
N ALA A 73 -17.58 -3.54 -3.67
CA ALA A 73 -17.25 -3.22 -2.29
C ALA A 73 -17.62 -4.36 -1.32
N ASN A 74 -16.95 -4.39 -0.17
CA ASN A 74 -17.15 -5.44 0.84
C ASN A 74 -18.33 -5.18 1.81
N GLN A 75 -18.94 -4.00 1.75
CA GLN A 75 -20.05 -3.58 2.60
C GLN A 75 -20.91 -2.53 1.86
N PRO A 76 -22.13 -2.21 2.32
CA PRO A 76 -22.91 -1.13 1.72
C PRO A 76 -22.31 0.24 2.05
N ASP A 77 -22.60 1.24 1.22
CA ASP A 77 -22.42 2.64 1.55
C ASP A 77 -23.61 3.19 2.36
N LYS A 78 -23.49 4.41 2.91
CA LYS A 78 -24.55 5.01 3.74
C LYS A 78 -25.63 5.74 2.96
N GLU A 79 -25.39 6.02 1.69
CA GLU A 79 -26.28 6.80 0.83
C GLU A 79 -27.03 5.91 -0.17
N HIS A 80 -26.83 4.59 -0.09
CA HIS A 80 -27.47 3.55 -0.89
C HIS A 80 -27.17 3.65 -2.40
N HIS A 81 -25.97 4.12 -2.76
CA HIS A 81 -25.50 4.10 -4.16
C HIS A 81 -25.07 2.71 -4.63
N LEU A 82 -24.73 1.81 -3.70
CA LEU A 82 -24.35 0.43 -3.98
C LEU A 82 -25.50 -0.54 -3.69
N THR A 83 -25.68 -1.52 -4.57
CA THR A 83 -26.68 -2.58 -4.43
C THR A 83 -26.01 -3.92 -4.15
N GLU A 84 -26.59 -4.73 -3.26
CA GLU A 84 -26.07 -6.07 -2.99
C GLU A 84 -26.19 -6.97 -4.23
N SER A 85 -25.12 -7.69 -4.54
CA SER A 85 -25.07 -8.71 -5.58
C SER A 85 -24.09 -9.80 -5.19
N GLN A 86 -24.59 -11.02 -5.00
CA GLN A 86 -23.79 -12.20 -4.69
C GLN A 86 -22.86 -12.01 -3.46
N GLY A 87 -23.34 -11.39 -2.38
CA GLY A 87 -22.57 -11.19 -1.14
C GLY A 87 -21.46 -10.12 -1.22
N VAL A 88 -21.50 -9.26 -2.23
CA VAL A 88 -20.73 -8.00 -2.32
C VAL A 88 -21.67 -6.87 -2.74
N PHE A 89 -21.18 -5.64 -2.73
CA PHE A 89 -21.97 -4.46 -3.09
C PHE A 89 -21.42 -3.85 -4.37
N VAL A 90 -22.27 -3.62 -5.36
CA VAL A 90 -21.87 -3.16 -6.70
C VAL A 90 -22.52 -1.83 -7.06
N GLY A 91 -21.84 -1.07 -7.90
CA GLY A 91 -22.34 0.21 -8.42
C GLY A 91 -21.37 0.80 -9.42
N THR A 92 -21.53 2.09 -9.70
CA THR A 92 -20.64 2.84 -10.60
C THR A 92 -20.18 4.10 -9.88
N LEU A 93 -18.87 4.34 -9.87
CA LEU A 93 -18.31 5.55 -9.29
C LEU A 93 -18.66 6.75 -10.18
N PRO A 94 -19.25 7.84 -9.67
CA PRO A 94 -19.61 9.01 -10.48
C PRO A 94 -18.40 9.67 -11.14
N GLU A 95 -18.52 10.20 -12.36
CA GLU A 95 -17.38 10.69 -13.16
C GLU A 95 -16.48 11.73 -12.48
N GLN A 96 -17.06 12.57 -11.62
CA GLN A 96 -16.34 13.61 -10.88
C GLN A 96 -15.37 13.06 -9.83
N GLU A 97 -15.53 11.80 -9.42
CA GLU A 97 -14.69 11.19 -8.40
C GLU A 97 -13.40 10.63 -8.99
N SER A 98 -12.28 10.83 -8.30
CA SER A 98 -11.00 10.28 -8.72
C SER A 98 -10.93 8.78 -8.46
N VAL A 99 -10.20 8.07 -9.33
CA VAL A 99 -9.89 6.66 -9.16
C VAL A 99 -8.40 6.54 -8.84
N ALA A 100 -8.07 6.10 -7.64
CA ALA A 100 -6.70 5.91 -7.17
C ALA A 100 -6.64 4.87 -6.05
N ASN A 101 -5.46 4.32 -5.80
CA ASN A 101 -5.21 3.59 -4.56
C ASN A 101 -5.03 4.64 -3.44
N ALA A 102 -5.97 4.69 -2.50
CA ALA A 102 -5.94 5.67 -1.41
C ALA A 102 -6.99 5.36 -0.33
N ALA A 103 -6.85 6.01 0.83
CA ALA A 103 -7.98 6.30 1.70
C ALA A 103 -8.86 7.37 1.04
N TYR A 104 -10.15 7.08 0.88
CA TYR A 104 -11.05 7.90 0.08
C TYR A 104 -12.44 7.97 0.70
N ARG A 105 -12.95 9.19 0.93
CA ARG A 105 -14.25 9.41 1.55
C ARG A 105 -15.32 9.60 0.49
N TRP A 106 -16.29 8.68 0.46
CA TRP A 106 -17.41 8.72 -0.48
C TRP A 106 -18.64 8.02 0.09
N ALA A 107 -19.81 8.55 -0.22
CA ALA A 107 -21.10 8.00 0.19
C ALA A 107 -21.21 7.73 1.70
N GLY A 108 -20.76 8.69 2.52
CA GLY A 108 -20.76 8.62 3.98
C GLY A 108 -19.78 7.63 4.64
N ILE A 109 -18.87 7.02 3.87
CA ILE A 109 -17.88 6.04 4.34
C ILE A 109 -16.46 6.48 3.94
N THR A 110 -15.48 6.21 4.80
CA THR A 110 -14.05 6.28 4.45
C THR A 110 -13.60 4.91 3.98
N TRP A 111 -13.43 4.77 2.68
CA TRP A 111 -13.02 3.54 2.01
C TRP A 111 -11.51 3.45 1.87
N THR A 112 -10.99 2.23 1.88
CA THR A 112 -9.76 1.92 1.18
C THR A 112 -10.11 1.60 -0.28
N MET A 113 -9.83 2.53 -1.20
CA MET A 113 -10.02 2.35 -2.63
C MET A 113 -8.81 1.65 -3.25
N LEU A 114 -9.08 0.66 -4.11
CA LEU A 114 -8.07 -0.12 -4.83
C LEU A 114 -8.45 -0.20 -6.31
N MET A 115 -7.51 0.17 -7.19
CA MET A 115 -7.70 0.05 -8.63
C MET A 115 -7.59 -1.40 -9.10
N TRP A 116 -8.58 -1.83 -9.87
CA TRP A 116 -8.59 -3.14 -10.51
C TRP A 116 -7.81 -3.12 -11.84
N PRO A 117 -7.09 -4.21 -12.21
CA PRO A 117 -6.84 -5.43 -11.44
C PRO A 117 -5.70 -5.27 -10.43
N LEU A 118 -5.79 -6.02 -9.33
CA LEU A 118 -4.74 -6.08 -8.32
C LEU A 118 -3.62 -7.05 -8.74
N PRO A 119 -2.43 -6.99 -8.11
CA PRO A 119 -1.37 -7.96 -8.37
C PRO A 119 -1.84 -9.41 -8.24
N THR A 120 -1.39 -10.27 -9.16
CA THR A 120 -1.74 -11.70 -9.15
C THR A 120 -0.99 -12.48 -8.07
N ASN A 121 0.27 -12.12 -7.80
CA ASN A 121 1.05 -12.68 -6.71
C ASN A 121 0.38 -12.36 -5.36
N PRO A 122 0.08 -13.38 -4.51
CA PRO A 122 -0.70 -13.19 -3.29
C PRO A 122 0.00 -12.31 -2.26
N TYR A 123 1.34 -12.37 -2.13
CA TYR A 123 2.09 -11.53 -1.20
C TYR A 123 2.18 -10.09 -1.68
N ALA A 124 2.38 -9.87 -2.98
CA ALA A 124 2.36 -8.52 -3.56
C ALA A 124 0.99 -7.86 -3.39
N ARG A 125 -0.09 -8.65 -3.58
CA ARG A 125 -1.46 -8.19 -3.33
C ARG A 125 -1.71 -7.93 -1.85
N GLY A 126 -1.28 -8.83 -0.97
CA GLY A 126 -1.37 -8.65 0.49
C GLY A 126 -0.65 -7.39 0.96
N ARG A 127 0.54 -7.13 0.42
CA ARG A 127 1.32 -5.91 0.69
C ARG A 127 0.53 -4.66 0.30
N LEU A 128 -0.04 -4.63 -0.90
CA LEU A 128 -0.90 -3.52 -1.36
C LEU A 128 -2.13 -3.36 -0.46
N LEU A 129 -2.83 -4.45 -0.15
CA LEU A 129 -4.04 -4.41 0.69
C LEU A 129 -3.75 -3.80 2.07
N MET A 130 -2.67 -4.23 2.72
CA MET A 130 -2.31 -3.73 4.05
C MET A 130 -1.72 -2.32 4.01
N HIS A 131 -0.98 -1.97 2.95
CA HIS A 131 -0.52 -0.60 2.70
C HIS A 131 -1.70 0.36 2.59
N GLU A 132 -2.68 0.10 1.71
CA GLU A 132 -3.81 1.01 1.51
C GLU A 132 -4.79 1.00 2.69
N SER A 133 -4.86 -0.11 3.43
CA SER A 133 -5.65 -0.18 4.66
C SER A 133 -5.04 0.64 5.80
N PHE A 134 -3.71 0.80 5.83
CA PHE A 134 -3.04 1.69 6.78
C PHE A 134 -3.42 3.14 6.57
N HIS A 135 -3.42 3.63 5.32
CA HIS A 135 -3.80 5.01 5.00
C HIS A 135 -5.20 5.35 5.52
N ARG A 136 -6.13 4.40 5.54
CA ARG A 136 -7.49 4.61 6.07
C ARG A 136 -7.53 4.90 7.57
N ILE A 137 -6.62 4.33 8.35
CA ILE A 137 -6.57 4.50 9.81
C ILE A 137 -5.54 5.55 10.26
N GLN A 138 -4.75 6.06 9.32
CA GLN A 138 -3.57 6.87 9.60
C GLN A 138 -3.89 8.17 10.36
N GLU A 139 -5.00 8.83 10.03
CA GLU A 139 -5.45 10.03 10.76
C GLU A 139 -5.78 9.72 12.22
N ASP A 140 -6.45 8.59 12.49
CA ASP A 140 -6.79 8.17 13.84
C ASP A 140 -5.57 7.75 14.69
N LEU A 141 -4.44 7.50 14.05
CA LEU A 141 -3.14 7.25 14.69
C LEU A 141 -2.41 8.56 15.03
N GLY A 142 -2.97 9.73 14.70
CA GLY A 142 -2.30 11.03 14.89
C GLY A 142 -1.15 11.25 13.90
N LEU A 143 -1.16 10.56 12.76
CA LEU A 143 -0.13 10.61 11.73
C LEU A 143 -0.68 11.16 10.41
N PRO A 144 -1.32 12.33 10.39
CA PRO A 144 -2.08 12.81 9.23
C PRO A 144 -1.27 12.69 7.93
N GLY A 145 -1.90 12.12 6.90
CA GLY A 145 -1.26 11.86 5.62
C GLY A 145 -0.65 13.12 5.02
N SER A 146 0.56 13.00 4.51
CA SER A 146 1.31 14.11 3.92
C SER A 146 2.19 13.61 2.78
N ASN A 147 2.02 14.21 1.61
CA ASN A 147 2.71 13.79 0.39
C ASN A 147 3.49 14.97 -0.22
N PRO A 148 4.51 15.53 0.47
CA PRO A 148 5.30 16.62 -0.08
C PRO A 148 6.25 16.10 -1.17
N PRO A 149 6.47 16.86 -2.25
CA PRO A 149 7.52 16.53 -3.21
C PRO A 149 8.89 16.80 -2.59
N ASN A 150 9.79 15.82 -2.65
CA ASN A 150 11.18 15.95 -2.20
C ASN A 150 12.11 16.14 -3.42
N SER A 151 11.93 17.26 -4.14
CA SER A 151 12.56 17.51 -5.45
C SER A 151 14.09 17.56 -5.40
N HIS A 152 14.68 17.89 -4.25
CA HIS A 152 16.13 17.85 -4.05
C HIS A 152 16.70 16.44 -4.23
N LEU A 153 15.90 15.38 -4.06
CA LEU A 153 16.34 14.01 -4.32
C LEU A 153 16.55 13.71 -5.82
N ASP A 154 16.21 14.64 -6.71
CA ASP A 154 16.60 14.60 -8.12
C ASP A 154 17.89 15.39 -8.42
N SER A 155 18.49 16.09 -7.44
CA SER A 155 19.83 16.69 -7.59
C SER A 155 20.93 15.62 -7.51
N GLN A 156 22.13 15.93 -8.01
CA GLN A 156 23.27 15.02 -7.94
C GLN A 156 23.62 14.68 -6.47
N GLU A 157 23.67 15.70 -5.61
CA GLU A 157 24.00 15.59 -4.20
C GLU A 157 22.92 14.79 -3.47
N GLY A 158 21.64 15.12 -3.66
CA GLY A 158 20.52 14.42 -3.06
C GLY A 158 20.51 12.93 -3.40
N ARG A 159 20.66 12.59 -4.69
CA ARG A 159 20.71 11.19 -5.14
C ARG A 159 21.92 10.44 -4.57
N THR A 160 23.10 11.05 -4.62
CA THR A 160 24.35 10.40 -4.20
C THR A 160 24.28 9.97 -2.74
N TRP A 161 23.91 10.89 -1.86
CA TRP A 161 23.86 10.59 -0.43
C TRP A 161 22.68 9.69 -0.04
N LEU A 162 21.56 9.72 -0.78
CA LEU A 162 20.44 8.81 -0.55
C LEU A 162 20.84 7.37 -0.92
N ARG A 163 21.55 7.20 -2.05
CA ARG A 163 22.04 5.87 -2.46
C ARG A 163 23.07 5.31 -1.48
N LEU A 164 23.97 6.15 -0.95
CA LEU A 164 24.91 5.75 0.10
C LEU A 164 24.18 5.36 1.39
N GLU A 165 23.16 6.13 1.80
CA GLU A 165 22.26 5.77 2.90
C GLU A 165 21.62 4.40 2.68
N TRP A 166 21.10 4.13 1.48
CA TRP A 166 20.46 2.85 1.14
C TRP A 166 21.42 1.66 1.15
N ARG A 167 22.64 1.82 0.63
CA ARG A 167 23.67 0.76 0.70
C ARG A 167 24.03 0.43 2.15
N ALA A 168 24.20 1.45 2.98
CA ALA A 168 24.48 1.27 4.40
C ALA A 168 23.28 0.63 5.15
N LEU A 169 22.04 0.99 4.80
CA LEU A 169 20.85 0.33 5.34
C LEU A 169 20.74 -1.14 4.92
N ALA A 170 21.06 -1.47 3.67
CA ALA A 170 21.07 -2.85 3.20
C ALA A 170 22.07 -3.70 4.01
N GLU A 171 23.29 -3.20 4.21
CA GLU A 171 24.30 -3.82 5.09
C GLU A 171 23.79 -3.98 6.54
N ALA A 172 23.13 -2.96 7.08
CA ALA A 172 22.58 -3.01 8.45
C ALA A 172 21.50 -4.08 8.62
N LEU A 173 20.66 -4.29 7.60
CA LEU A 173 19.59 -5.28 7.61
C LEU A 173 20.13 -6.72 7.58
N ILE A 174 21.12 -6.99 6.71
CA ILE A 174 21.63 -8.35 6.49
C ILE A 174 22.72 -8.78 7.50
N HIS A 175 23.42 -7.83 8.13
CA HIS A 175 24.43 -8.13 9.15
C HIS A 175 23.92 -8.00 10.58
N ARG A 176 24.74 -8.41 11.55
CA ARG A 176 24.47 -8.37 13.01
C ARG A 176 25.70 -7.82 13.75
N GLY A 177 25.57 -7.56 15.06
CA GLY A 177 26.67 -7.11 15.92
C GLY A 177 27.32 -5.80 15.46
N GLU A 178 28.64 -5.69 15.61
CA GLU A 178 29.40 -4.48 15.28
C GLU A 178 29.29 -4.07 13.81
N ARG A 179 29.21 -5.03 12.87
CA ARG A 179 29.05 -4.72 11.45
C ARG A 179 27.73 -4.01 11.18
N ARG A 180 26.62 -4.50 11.76
CA ARG A 180 25.33 -3.79 11.71
C ARG A 180 25.43 -2.42 12.35
N ARG A 181 26.05 -2.32 13.53
CA ARG A 181 26.18 -1.04 14.24
C ARG A 181 26.93 -0.01 13.39
N SER A 182 28.05 -0.39 12.76
CA SER A 182 28.79 0.51 11.85
C SER A 182 27.94 0.94 10.66
N ALA A 183 27.25 -0.01 10.01
CA ALA A 183 26.40 0.30 8.87
C ALA A 183 25.24 1.25 9.23
N ILE A 184 24.65 1.11 10.43
CA ILE A 184 23.66 2.07 10.94
C ILE A 184 24.27 3.46 11.15
N VAL A 185 25.49 3.54 11.70
CA VAL A 185 26.20 4.83 11.86
C VAL A 185 26.44 5.48 10.51
N ASP A 186 26.88 4.72 9.50
CA ASP A 186 27.12 5.23 8.15
C ASP A 186 25.82 5.73 7.51
N ALA A 187 24.73 4.95 7.60
CA ALA A 187 23.40 5.35 7.10
C ALA A 187 22.90 6.66 7.76
N LEU A 188 23.03 6.78 9.08
CA LEU A 188 22.66 7.99 9.82
C LEU A 188 23.53 9.19 9.43
N THR A 189 24.82 8.97 9.17
CA THR A 189 25.77 10.00 8.74
C THR A 189 25.39 10.52 7.36
N PHE A 190 25.19 9.64 6.39
CA PHE A 190 24.77 10.01 5.04
C PHE A 190 23.43 10.74 5.02
N ARG A 191 22.44 10.24 5.78
CA ARG A 191 21.15 10.90 5.98
C ARG A 191 21.32 12.32 6.54
N THR A 192 22.12 12.46 7.59
CA THR A 192 22.30 13.75 8.28
C THR A 192 23.00 14.76 7.38
N TYR A 193 24.08 14.35 6.70
CA TYR A 193 24.79 15.21 5.76
C TYR A 193 23.87 15.64 4.61
N ARG A 194 23.17 14.69 3.97
CA ARG A 194 22.21 15.00 2.90
C ARG A 194 21.18 16.03 3.32
N ARG A 195 20.58 15.86 4.50
CA ARG A 195 19.55 16.78 5.01
C ARG A 195 20.10 18.14 5.42
N SER A 196 21.39 18.24 5.80
CA SER A 196 22.02 19.56 6.04
C SER A 196 22.18 20.39 4.77
N LEU A 197 22.27 19.75 3.59
CA LEU A 197 22.31 20.45 2.30
C LEU A 197 20.93 20.99 1.89
N PHE A 198 19.85 20.41 2.43
CA PHE A 198 18.47 20.72 2.04
C PHE A 198 17.57 20.91 3.28
N PRO A 199 17.79 21.98 4.09
CA PRO A 199 17.12 22.15 5.38
C PRO A 199 15.60 22.35 5.30
N GLN A 200 15.07 22.69 4.11
CA GLN A 200 13.64 22.86 3.85
C GLN A 200 12.95 21.57 3.38
N ALA A 201 13.70 20.47 3.18
CA ALA A 201 13.16 19.21 2.71
C ALA A 201 12.25 18.55 3.76
N GLU A 202 11.11 18.03 3.30
CA GLU A 202 10.10 17.38 4.14
C GLU A 202 10.12 15.85 4.00
N GLU A 203 11.30 15.27 3.88
CA GLU A 203 11.45 13.81 3.69
C GLU A 203 10.80 13.01 4.80
N ARG A 204 10.87 13.52 6.04
CA ARG A 204 10.26 12.90 7.20
C ARG A 204 8.76 12.73 7.01
N ALA A 205 8.08 13.74 6.48
CA ALA A 205 6.64 13.69 6.28
C ALA A 205 6.27 12.58 5.29
N LEU A 206 7.02 12.46 4.18
CA LEU A 206 6.78 11.39 3.22
C LEU A 206 7.19 10.00 3.76
N GLU A 207 8.28 9.91 4.53
CA GLU A 207 8.70 8.66 5.18
C GLU A 207 7.67 8.18 6.22
N LEU A 208 7.05 9.09 6.97
CA LEU A 208 5.93 8.76 7.85
C LEU A 208 4.66 8.39 7.07
N ASN A 209 4.42 9.02 5.93
CA ASN A 209 3.24 8.76 5.11
C ASN A 209 3.34 7.44 4.36
N GLU A 210 4.23 7.36 3.38
CA GLU A 210 4.37 6.20 2.48
C GLU A 210 5.26 5.12 3.08
N GLY A 211 6.25 5.51 3.88
CA GLY A 211 7.19 4.56 4.47
C GLY A 211 6.54 3.68 5.54
N LEU A 212 5.68 4.23 6.40
CA LEU A 212 4.93 3.44 7.39
C LEU A 212 3.83 2.60 6.74
N ALA A 213 3.17 3.12 5.70
CA ALA A 213 2.21 2.35 4.91
C ALA A 213 2.88 1.13 4.25
N GLU A 214 4.04 1.34 3.61
CA GLU A 214 4.79 0.26 2.99
C GLU A 214 5.33 -0.74 4.02
N TYR A 215 5.85 -0.25 5.14
CA TYR A 215 6.26 -1.08 6.26
C TYR A 215 5.11 -1.95 6.79
N THR A 216 3.90 -1.39 6.90
CA THR A 216 2.69 -2.12 7.28
C THR A 216 2.38 -3.21 6.27
N GLY A 217 2.50 -2.89 4.98
CA GLY A 217 2.45 -3.86 3.89
C GLY A 217 3.44 -5.00 4.07
N TYR A 218 4.70 -4.72 4.42
CA TYR A 218 5.73 -5.74 4.64
C TYR A 218 5.40 -6.66 5.82
N LYS A 219 5.02 -6.09 6.97
CA LYS A 219 4.72 -6.87 8.18
C LYS A 219 3.53 -7.81 7.96
N LEU A 220 2.54 -7.38 7.20
CA LEU A 220 1.22 -8.01 7.20
C LEU A 220 0.83 -8.65 5.86
N CYS A 221 1.75 -8.73 4.87
CA CYS A 221 1.46 -9.39 3.59
C CYS A 221 1.42 -10.93 3.65
N GLY A 222 1.70 -11.53 4.82
CA GLY A 222 1.77 -12.98 5.03
C GLY A 222 3.18 -13.57 4.88
N TRP A 223 4.21 -12.75 4.73
CA TRP A 223 5.59 -13.23 4.78
C TRP A 223 6.01 -13.67 6.19
N PRO A 224 6.87 -14.69 6.31
CA PRO A 224 7.55 -14.98 7.57
C PRO A 224 8.39 -13.78 8.03
N GLU A 225 8.37 -13.49 9.33
CA GLU A 225 9.13 -12.36 9.88
C GLU A 225 10.64 -12.44 9.59
N ALA A 226 11.18 -13.65 9.58
CA ALA A 226 12.60 -13.92 9.35
C ALA A 226 13.14 -13.41 7.99
N ILE A 227 12.28 -13.22 6.98
CA ILE A 227 12.71 -12.78 5.65
C ILE A 227 12.55 -11.27 5.43
N LEU A 228 11.95 -10.53 6.38
CA LEU A 228 11.61 -9.13 6.15
C LEU A 228 12.85 -8.25 5.96
N ALA A 229 13.90 -8.48 6.75
CA ALA A 229 15.16 -7.75 6.62
C ALA A 229 15.79 -7.96 5.23
N ASP A 230 15.87 -9.20 4.77
CA ASP A 230 16.39 -9.54 3.44
C ASP A 230 15.56 -8.91 2.32
N ARG A 231 14.22 -8.94 2.45
CA ARG A 231 13.32 -8.33 1.45
C ARG A 231 13.48 -6.81 1.39
N ALA A 232 13.64 -6.15 2.54
CA ALA A 232 13.89 -4.72 2.60
C ALA A 232 15.28 -4.36 2.02
N ALA A 233 16.31 -5.15 2.28
CA ALA A 233 17.64 -4.97 1.70
C ALA A 233 17.60 -5.09 0.17
N ILE A 234 16.97 -6.13 -0.37
CA ILE A 234 16.77 -6.31 -1.82
C ILE A 234 16.02 -5.13 -2.42
N ARG A 235 15.00 -4.60 -1.72
CA ARG A 235 14.24 -3.45 -2.21
C ARG A 235 15.09 -2.19 -2.30
N LEU A 236 15.95 -1.93 -1.31
CA LEU A 236 16.90 -0.80 -1.33
C LEU A 236 17.82 -0.91 -2.56
N GLU A 237 18.40 -2.07 -2.83
CA GLU A 237 19.28 -2.29 -3.99
C GLU A 237 18.56 -2.11 -5.33
N GLN A 238 17.30 -2.54 -5.42
CA GLN A 238 16.48 -2.36 -6.62
C GLN A 238 16.13 -0.89 -6.86
N ASP A 239 15.64 -0.21 -5.82
CA ASP A 239 15.22 1.19 -5.92
C ASP A 239 16.44 2.11 -6.14
N GLU A 240 17.64 1.75 -5.64
CA GLU A 240 18.88 2.50 -5.90
C GLU A 240 19.14 2.75 -7.39
N ARG A 241 18.78 1.78 -8.25
CA ARG A 241 18.96 1.83 -9.71
C ARG A 241 17.94 2.73 -10.41
N GLY A 242 16.93 3.23 -9.68
CA GLY A 242 15.92 4.14 -10.19
C GLY A 242 16.48 5.49 -10.61
N THR A 243 15.69 6.19 -11.43
CA THR A 243 16.03 7.51 -12.00
C THR A 243 15.27 8.68 -11.36
N ASN A 244 14.30 8.42 -10.48
CA ASN A 244 13.53 9.42 -9.75
C ASN A 244 13.24 8.93 -8.33
N PHE A 245 13.52 9.78 -7.34
CA PHE A 245 13.36 9.49 -5.92
C PHE A 245 12.37 10.43 -5.20
N VAL A 246 11.86 11.46 -5.87
CA VAL A 246 11.12 12.59 -5.27
C VAL A 246 9.93 12.16 -4.42
N ARG A 247 9.25 11.08 -4.81
CA ARG A 247 8.13 10.48 -4.06
C ARG A 247 8.32 9.00 -3.74
N SER A 248 9.23 8.33 -4.43
CA SER A 248 9.42 6.88 -4.31
C SER A 248 10.38 6.49 -3.18
N PHE A 249 11.26 7.39 -2.72
CA PHE A 249 12.33 7.02 -1.78
C PHE A 249 11.78 6.45 -0.45
N ALA A 250 10.62 6.93 -0.02
CA ALA A 250 10.00 6.56 1.24
C ALA A 250 9.57 5.08 1.27
N TYR A 251 9.18 4.51 0.12
CA TYR A 251 8.80 3.10 0.00
C TYR A 251 9.99 2.15 0.23
N ALA A 252 11.23 2.59 0.01
CA ALA A 252 12.41 1.81 0.36
C ALA A 252 12.93 2.14 1.76
N SER A 253 13.01 3.44 2.08
CA SER A 253 13.61 3.92 3.33
C SER A 253 12.76 3.56 4.56
N GLY A 254 11.45 3.75 4.48
CA GLY A 254 10.52 3.52 5.59
C GLY A 254 10.59 2.10 6.14
N PRO A 255 10.36 1.05 5.33
CA PRO A 255 10.50 -0.34 5.76
C PRO A 255 11.88 -0.65 6.33
N ALA A 256 12.96 -0.14 5.72
CA ALA A 256 14.32 -0.41 6.18
C ALA A 256 14.55 0.09 7.62
N TRP A 257 14.20 1.34 7.92
CA TRP A 257 14.33 1.88 9.28
C TRP A 257 13.38 1.20 10.26
N ALA A 258 12.14 0.97 9.87
CA ALA A 258 11.13 0.37 10.74
C ALA A 258 11.45 -1.09 11.10
N ILE A 259 11.96 -1.89 10.16
CA ILE A 259 12.40 -3.27 10.43
C ILE A 259 13.60 -3.30 11.36
N LEU A 260 14.58 -2.40 11.19
CA LEU A 260 15.69 -2.28 12.15
C LEU A 260 15.21 -1.91 13.56
N LEU A 261 14.20 -1.04 13.67
CA LEU A 261 13.58 -0.66 14.94
C LEU A 261 12.84 -1.83 15.61
N ASP A 262 12.15 -2.66 14.83
CA ASP A 262 11.47 -3.87 15.31
C ASP A 262 12.43 -4.84 16.00
N GLU A 263 13.62 -5.03 15.42
CA GLU A 263 14.61 -5.95 15.95
C GLU A 263 15.18 -5.50 17.31
N LEU A 264 14.99 -4.24 17.72
CA LEU A 264 15.42 -3.74 19.03
C LEU A 264 14.44 -4.06 20.17
N GLN A 265 13.27 -4.63 19.87
CA GLN A 265 12.22 -4.96 20.84
C GLN A 265 11.77 -3.76 21.70
N VAL A 266 11.91 -2.54 21.19
CA VAL A 266 11.42 -1.32 21.83
C VAL A 266 10.02 -0.98 21.32
N LYS A 267 9.17 -0.41 22.18
CA LYS A 267 7.83 0.08 21.79
C LYS A 267 7.91 1.43 21.07
N TRP A 268 8.50 1.45 19.88
CA TRP A 268 8.78 2.68 19.13
C TRP A 268 7.53 3.30 18.47
N ARG A 269 6.56 2.48 18.05
CA ARG A 269 5.37 2.94 17.29
C ARG A 269 4.40 3.79 18.10
N GLY A 270 4.26 3.51 19.41
CA GLY A 270 3.25 4.15 20.27
C GLY A 270 3.50 5.64 20.55
N ASN A 271 4.70 6.15 20.25
CA ASN A 271 5.07 7.55 20.46
C ASN A 271 5.28 8.31 19.14
N LEU A 272 4.87 7.73 18.01
CA LEU A 272 4.97 8.39 16.72
C LEU A 272 4.05 9.60 16.66
N ASN A 273 4.54 10.67 16.04
CA ASN A 273 3.79 11.87 15.70
C ASN A 273 4.37 12.48 14.42
N ARG A 274 3.77 13.55 13.91
CA ARG A 274 4.21 14.23 12.68
C ARG A 274 5.67 14.70 12.66
N GLN A 275 6.31 14.82 13.83
CA GLN A 275 7.72 15.21 13.96
C GLN A 275 8.65 14.01 14.20
N SER A 276 8.14 12.78 14.27
CA SER A 276 8.97 11.59 14.49
C SER A 276 9.91 11.30 13.33
N ASP A 277 11.11 10.83 13.63
CA ASP A 277 12.13 10.48 12.64
C ASP A 277 12.64 9.08 12.94
N LEU A 278 12.41 8.13 12.04
CA LEU A 278 12.72 6.71 12.29
C LEU A 278 14.23 6.51 12.54
N GLY A 279 15.07 7.22 11.79
CA GLY A 279 16.52 7.20 11.98
C GLY A 279 16.94 7.75 13.34
N ARG A 280 16.37 8.88 13.79
CA ARG A 280 16.67 9.43 15.14
C ARG A 280 16.17 8.52 16.26
N ILE A 281 15.00 7.90 16.10
CA ILE A 281 14.48 6.94 17.08
C ILE A 281 15.44 5.74 17.18
N LEU A 282 15.91 5.22 16.04
CA LEU A 282 16.86 4.10 16.01
C LEU A 282 18.19 4.48 16.66
N ALA A 283 18.72 5.66 16.32
CA ALA A 283 19.95 6.19 16.90
C ALA A 283 19.85 6.31 18.42
N ALA A 284 18.74 6.85 18.93
CA ALA A 284 18.49 6.99 20.36
C ALA A 284 18.40 5.62 21.05
N ALA A 285 17.68 4.66 20.48
CA ALA A 285 17.55 3.31 21.02
C ALA A 285 18.91 2.57 21.09
N LEU A 286 19.79 2.82 20.12
CA LEU A 286 21.14 2.24 20.05
C LEU A 286 22.23 3.06 20.75
N LYS A 287 21.88 4.20 21.35
CA LYS A 287 22.83 5.17 21.94
C LYS A 287 23.95 5.54 20.95
N ILE A 288 23.57 5.82 19.70
CA ILE A 288 24.48 6.30 18.65
C ILE A 288 24.45 7.82 18.65
N THR A 289 25.61 8.44 18.80
CA THR A 289 25.81 9.88 18.60
C THR A 289 26.31 10.15 17.20
N THR A 290 25.62 10.98 16.43
CA THR A 290 26.14 11.47 15.14
C THR A 290 27.29 12.45 15.39
N PRO A 291 28.38 12.39 14.61
CA PRO A 291 29.51 13.30 14.73
C PRO A 291 29.10 14.77 14.54
N ALA A 292 29.70 15.69 15.31
CA ALA A 292 29.44 17.12 15.20
C ALA A 292 30.01 17.73 13.89
N ASP A 293 31.14 17.22 13.41
CA ASP A 293 31.74 17.57 12.12
C ASP A 293 31.58 16.39 11.15
N LEU A 294 30.43 16.37 10.46
CA LEU A 294 30.09 15.32 9.50
C LEU A 294 31.06 15.26 8.32
N PHE A 295 31.57 16.40 7.87
CA PHE A 295 32.46 16.44 6.70
C PHE A 295 33.82 15.83 7.03
N ARG A 296 34.40 16.18 8.19
CA ARG A 296 35.64 15.55 8.67
C ARG A 296 35.46 14.04 8.89
N PHE A 297 34.36 13.63 9.52
CA PHE A 297 34.08 12.22 9.77
C PHE A 297 34.00 11.38 8.49
N LEU A 298 33.45 11.94 7.40
CA LEU A 298 33.32 11.24 6.12
C LEU A 298 34.65 11.06 5.36
N ILE A 299 35.67 11.88 5.66
CA ILE A 299 36.98 11.82 4.97
C ILE A 299 37.98 10.92 5.73
N GLU A 300 37.77 10.70 7.02
CA GLU A 300 38.67 9.93 7.90
C GLU A 300 38.37 8.41 7.94
N ARG A 301 37.36 7.93 7.21
CA ARG A 301 36.97 6.51 7.10
C ARG A 301 37.16 5.98 5.69
#